data_AF-A0A5C8JXA4-F1
#
_entry.id   AF-A0A5C8JXA4-F1
#
_cell.length_a   1.000
_cell.length_b   1.000
_cell.length_c   1.000
_cell.angle_alpha   90.00
_cell.angle_beta   90.00
_cell.angle_gamma   90.00
#
_symmetry.space_group_name_H-M   'P 1'
#
loop_
_entity.id
_entity.type
_entity.pdbx_description
1 polymer ?
#
loop_
_entity_poly.entity_id
_entity_poly.type
_entity_poly.pdbx_seq_one_letter_code
_entity_poly.pdbx_strand_id
1 'polypeptide(L)'
;MLAALALFTVLVQRRVRSWRLLLPLAAITWALVHASGVHATVAGVLLGFAVPVLRSPKSGGPDAGPGLAEHFEHRFRPLSAGVAVPVFAFLSAGVTLGGVDGLMSAFRDPVVLGIVVGLIVGKPIGIMTATWLMARFTHADLDENLSWVDMLGLSMLAGIGFTVSLLIGELAFGMGDDAHVKVAVLAGSVTAALLATVVLRLRNRAYRRIHEIETADLDQDGVLDVYETDRPETAGS
;
A
#
# COMPACT_ATOMS: atom_id res chain seq x y z
N MET A 1 7.86 10.81 -28.36
CA MET A 1 7.12 10.34 -27.17
C MET A 1 5.76 9.75 -27.53
N LEU A 2 4.79 10.57 -27.98
CA LEU A 2 3.40 10.14 -28.21
C LEU A 2 3.26 9.01 -29.24
N ALA A 3 4.05 9.01 -30.32
CA ALA A 3 4.00 7.94 -31.33
C ALA A 3 4.42 6.58 -30.77
N ALA A 4 5.45 6.52 -29.93
CA ALA A 4 5.91 5.29 -29.29
C ALA A 4 4.88 4.75 -28.29
N LEU A 5 4.30 5.64 -27.49
CA LEU A 5 3.21 5.30 -26.56
C LEU A 5 1.97 4.81 -27.32
N ALA A 6 1.55 5.51 -28.37
CA ALA A 6 0.40 5.11 -29.18
C ALA A 6 0.61 3.74 -29.85
N LEU A 7 1.81 3.49 -30.40
CA LEU A 7 2.15 2.20 -30.98
C LEU A 7 2.09 1.09 -29.92
N PHE A 8 2.59 1.35 -28.71
CA PHE A 8 2.53 0.41 -27.60
C PHE A 8 1.09 0.09 -27.22
N THR A 9 0.27 1.13 -27.05
CA THR A 9 -1.16 1.00 -26.73
C THR A 9 -1.90 0.20 -27.78
N VAL A 10 -1.69 0.47 -29.07
CA VAL A 10 -2.33 -0.29 -30.16
C VAL A 10 -1.92 -1.76 -30.14
N LEU A 11 -0.63 -2.05 -29.95
CA LEU A 11 -0.13 -3.43 -29.91
C LEU A 11 -0.66 -4.20 -28.70
N VAL A 12 -0.68 -3.57 -27.53
CA VAL A 12 -1.14 -4.20 -26.29
C VAL A 12 -2.68 -4.35 -26.28
N GLN A 13 -3.42 -3.40 -26.85
CA GLN A 13 -4.88 -3.52 -27.05
C GLN A 13 -5.24 -4.58 -28.10
N ARG A 14 -4.40 -4.78 -29.13
CA ARG A 14 -4.49 -5.92 -30.06
C ARG A 14 -4.05 -7.25 -29.44
N ARG A 15 -3.71 -7.26 -28.14
CA ARG A 15 -3.31 -8.44 -27.35
C ARG A 15 -2.07 -9.15 -27.90
N VAL A 16 -1.16 -8.41 -28.54
CA VAL A 16 0.15 -8.94 -28.94
C VAL A 16 0.95 -9.23 -27.67
N ARG A 17 1.19 -10.52 -27.36
CA ARG A 17 1.95 -10.95 -26.17
C ARG A 17 3.46 -11.04 -26.40
N SER A 18 3.95 -10.60 -27.57
CA SER A 18 5.37 -10.68 -27.94
C SER A 18 6.21 -9.73 -27.09
N TRP A 19 6.79 -10.26 -26.01
CA TRP A 19 7.65 -9.51 -25.08
C TRP A 19 8.82 -8.80 -25.76
N ARG A 20 9.39 -9.44 -26.79
CA ARG A 20 10.46 -8.89 -27.62
C ARG A 20 10.07 -7.60 -28.35
N LEU A 21 8.77 -7.38 -28.57
CA LEU A 21 8.24 -6.19 -29.22
C LEU A 21 7.82 -5.13 -28.18
N LEU A 22 7.17 -5.57 -27.10
CA LEU A 22 6.65 -4.67 -26.06
C LEU A 22 7.76 -4.04 -25.21
N LEU A 23 8.78 -4.80 -24.79
CA LEU A 23 9.87 -4.26 -23.97
C LEU A 23 10.66 -3.13 -24.63
N PRO A 24 11.19 -3.28 -25.87
CA PRO A 24 11.96 -2.19 -26.47
C PRO A 24 11.07 -0.97 -26.69
N LEU A 25 9.79 -1.16 -27.01
CA LEU A 25 8.87 -0.05 -27.19
C LEU A 25 8.53 0.67 -25.87
N ALA A 26 8.40 -0.09 -24.78
CA ALA A 26 8.29 0.47 -23.43
C ALA A 26 9.56 1.24 -23.04
N ALA A 27 10.75 0.70 -23.33
CA ALA A 27 12.03 1.36 -23.06
C ALA A 27 12.23 2.64 -23.89
N ILE A 28 11.85 2.62 -25.18
CA ILE A 28 11.85 3.81 -26.05
C ILE A 28 10.89 4.86 -25.51
N THR A 29 9.67 4.45 -25.12
CA THR A 29 8.68 5.38 -24.55
C THR A 29 9.21 6.01 -23.27
N TRP A 30 9.78 5.20 -22.37
CA TRP A 30 10.42 5.65 -21.14
C TRP A 30 11.56 6.66 -21.40
N ALA A 31 12.47 6.35 -22.31
CA ALA A 31 13.59 7.22 -22.66
C ALA A 31 13.12 8.55 -23.26
N LEU A 32 12.09 8.53 -24.12
CA LEU A 32 11.53 9.74 -24.72
C LEU A 32 10.77 10.61 -23.71
N VAL A 33 10.11 10.03 -22.71
CA VAL A 33 9.47 10.76 -21.60
C VAL A 33 10.53 11.41 -20.72
N HIS A 34 11.60 10.67 -20.39
CA HIS A 34 12.72 11.22 -19.62
C HIS A 34 13.41 12.38 -20.36
N ALA A 35 13.67 12.21 -21.67
CA ALA A 35 14.28 13.25 -22.50
C ALA A 35 13.40 14.51 -22.67
N SER A 36 12.08 14.40 -22.50
CA SER A 36 11.17 15.55 -22.52
C SER A 36 11.07 16.29 -21.19
N GLY A 37 11.91 15.95 -20.20
CA GLY A 37 11.88 16.55 -18.86
C GLY A 37 10.73 16.05 -17.97
N VAL A 38 9.97 15.04 -18.41
CA VAL A 38 8.93 14.41 -17.59
C VAL A 38 9.55 13.25 -16.82
N HIS A 39 9.13 13.05 -15.58
CA HIS A 39 9.63 11.96 -14.75
C HIS A 39 9.40 10.60 -15.39
N ALA A 40 10.44 9.78 -15.38
CA ALA A 40 10.45 8.47 -16.01
C ALA A 40 9.41 7.50 -15.40
N THR A 41 9.00 7.74 -14.14
CA THR A 41 7.93 7.02 -13.44
C THR A 41 6.57 7.20 -14.09
N VAL A 42 6.28 8.41 -14.63
CA VAL A 42 5.02 8.71 -15.34
C VAL A 42 4.89 7.83 -16.58
N ALA A 43 5.99 7.55 -17.28
CA ALA A 43 5.98 6.64 -18.43
C ALA A 43 5.48 5.24 -18.05
N GLY A 44 5.94 4.71 -16.91
CA GLY A 44 5.50 3.40 -16.41
C GLY A 44 4.00 3.37 -16.11
N VAL A 45 3.48 4.42 -15.48
CA VAL A 45 2.04 4.56 -15.19
C VAL A 45 1.21 4.63 -16.47
N LEU A 46 1.63 5.43 -17.45
CA LEU A 46 0.96 5.54 -18.74
C LEU A 46 0.94 4.22 -19.51
N LEU A 47 2.06 3.50 -19.52
CA LEU A 47 2.17 2.18 -20.14
C LEU A 47 1.27 1.16 -19.42
N GLY A 48 1.20 1.21 -18.09
CA GLY A 48 0.32 0.36 -17.28
C GLY A 48 -1.16 0.58 -17.59
N PHE A 49 -1.61 1.84 -17.66
CA PHE A 49 -3.00 2.18 -18.01
C PHE A 49 -3.37 1.79 -19.44
N ALA A 50 -2.39 1.69 -20.35
CA ALA A 50 -2.64 1.22 -21.72
C ALA A 50 -2.96 -0.28 -21.79
N VAL A 51 -2.59 -1.07 -20.77
CA VAL A 51 -2.79 -2.54 -20.76
C VAL A 51 -4.27 -2.87 -20.51
N PRO A 52 -4.94 -3.64 -21.38
CA PRO A 52 -6.35 -3.96 -21.22
C PRO A 52 -6.59 -4.89 -20.03
N VAL A 53 -7.43 -4.41 -19.10
CA VAL A 53 -7.93 -5.19 -17.95
C VAL A 53 -9.09 -6.09 -18.35
N LEU A 54 -9.94 -5.64 -19.27
CA LEU A 54 -11.13 -6.38 -19.70
C LEU A 54 -10.77 -7.65 -20.47
N ARG A 55 -11.48 -8.75 -20.17
CA ARG A 55 -11.37 -10.05 -20.85
C ARG A 55 -11.84 -9.93 -22.29
N SER A 56 -11.24 -10.71 -23.19
CA SER A 56 -11.62 -10.68 -24.60
C SER A 56 -12.91 -11.48 -24.80
N PRO A 57 -13.96 -10.92 -25.42
CA PRO A 57 -15.15 -11.69 -25.78
C PRO A 57 -14.84 -12.87 -26.72
N LYS A 58 -13.77 -12.75 -27.52
CA LYS A 58 -13.33 -13.77 -28.48
C LYS A 58 -12.59 -14.96 -27.86
N SER A 59 -12.29 -14.92 -26.55
CA SER A 59 -11.44 -15.94 -25.91
C SER A 59 -12.22 -17.10 -25.29
N GLY A 60 -13.56 -17.09 -25.28
CA GLY A 60 -14.37 -18.22 -24.80
C GLY A 60 -15.23 -17.95 -23.56
N GLY A 61 -15.54 -16.69 -23.24
CA GLY A 61 -16.40 -16.35 -22.10
C GLY A 61 -15.66 -16.36 -20.75
N PRO A 62 -16.39 -16.48 -19.62
CA PRO A 62 -15.85 -16.38 -18.25
C PRO A 62 -14.75 -17.41 -17.91
N ASP A 63 -14.71 -18.54 -18.61
CA ASP A 63 -13.78 -19.66 -18.35
C ASP A 63 -12.46 -19.57 -19.14
N ALA A 64 -12.27 -18.52 -19.93
CA ALA A 64 -11.16 -18.33 -20.85
C ALA A 64 -9.89 -17.76 -20.21
N GLY A 65 -9.37 -18.35 -19.14
CA GLY A 65 -8.07 -18.03 -18.54
C GLY A 65 -7.88 -16.57 -18.04
N PRO A 66 -6.71 -16.24 -17.48
CA PRO A 66 -6.45 -14.93 -16.85
C PRO A 66 -6.33 -13.77 -17.85
N GLY A 67 -6.68 -12.56 -17.39
CA GLY A 67 -6.58 -11.32 -18.18
C GLY A 67 -5.14 -10.98 -18.59
N LEU A 68 -4.96 -10.13 -19.61
CA LEU A 68 -3.60 -9.77 -20.08
C LEU A 68 -2.87 -8.90 -19.04
N ALA A 69 -3.59 -7.99 -18.38
CA ALA A 69 -3.08 -7.23 -17.23
C ALA A 69 -2.70 -8.14 -16.06
N GLU A 70 -3.56 -9.08 -15.69
CA GLU A 70 -3.32 -10.06 -14.61
C GLU A 70 -2.09 -10.93 -14.89
N HIS A 71 -1.94 -11.40 -16.14
CA HIS A 71 -0.77 -12.18 -16.54
C HIS A 71 0.53 -11.36 -16.45
N PHE A 72 0.52 -10.12 -16.92
CA PHE A 72 1.68 -9.23 -16.78
C PHE A 72 1.96 -8.92 -15.31
N GLU A 73 0.94 -8.60 -14.52
CA GLU A 73 1.08 -8.34 -13.09
C GLU A 73 1.74 -9.51 -12.38
N HIS A 74 1.22 -10.73 -12.52
CA HIS A 74 1.80 -11.91 -11.86
C HIS A 74 3.26 -12.14 -12.25
N ARG A 75 3.65 -11.81 -13.49
CA ARG A 75 5.03 -12.00 -13.95
C ARG A 75 5.99 -10.93 -13.46
N PHE A 76 5.53 -9.67 -13.38
CA PHE A 76 6.33 -8.52 -12.96
C PHE A 76 6.34 -8.32 -11.44
N ARG A 77 5.28 -8.72 -10.73
CA ARG A 77 5.15 -8.61 -9.27
C ARG A 77 6.35 -9.18 -8.51
N PRO A 78 6.85 -10.41 -8.79
CA PRO A 78 8.01 -10.93 -8.05
C PRO A 78 9.30 -10.17 -8.36
N LEU A 79 9.49 -9.69 -9.59
CA LEU A 79 10.68 -8.90 -9.94
C LEU A 79 10.63 -7.50 -9.30
N SER A 80 9.47 -6.87 -9.34
CA SER A 80 9.27 -5.54 -8.77
C SER A 80 9.37 -5.57 -7.24
N ALA A 81 8.55 -6.40 -6.58
CA ALA A 81 8.52 -6.48 -5.12
C ALA A 81 9.76 -7.16 -4.53
N GLY A 82 10.33 -8.14 -5.23
CA GLY A 82 11.47 -8.91 -4.74
C GLY A 82 12.85 -8.30 -5.04
N VAL A 83 12.97 -7.48 -6.10
CA VAL A 83 14.26 -6.92 -6.53
C VAL A 83 14.22 -5.41 -6.67
N ALA A 84 13.30 -4.88 -7.48
CA ALA A 84 13.31 -3.45 -7.80
C ALA A 84 13.08 -2.57 -6.55
N VAL A 85 12.09 -2.91 -5.72
CA VAL A 85 11.77 -2.16 -4.50
C VAL A 85 12.89 -2.24 -3.47
N PRO A 86 13.46 -3.41 -3.12
CA PRO A 86 14.60 -3.49 -2.21
C PRO A 86 15.85 -2.75 -2.70
N VAL A 87 16.19 -2.88 -3.99
CA VAL A 87 17.35 -2.18 -4.56
C VAL A 87 17.14 -0.68 -4.54
N PHE A 88 15.95 -0.20 -4.93
CA PHE A 88 15.59 1.21 -4.84
C PHE A 88 15.68 1.72 -3.40
N ALA A 89 15.07 1.01 -2.46
CA ALA A 89 15.13 1.35 -1.04
C ALA A 89 16.56 1.44 -0.53
N PHE A 90 17.42 0.48 -0.89
CA PHE A 90 18.82 0.46 -0.48
C PHE A 90 19.61 1.65 -1.03
N LEU A 91 19.44 1.96 -2.32
CA LEU A 91 20.13 3.08 -2.98
C LEU A 91 19.63 4.44 -2.47
N SER A 92 18.32 4.60 -2.30
CA SER A 92 17.74 5.85 -1.79
C SER A 92 18.01 6.05 -0.31
N ALA A 93 17.99 4.99 0.52
CA ALA A 93 18.25 5.08 1.96
C ALA A 93 19.74 5.11 2.33
N GLY A 94 20.65 4.83 1.38
CA GLY A 94 22.11 4.70 1.57
C GLY A 94 22.86 5.98 1.94
N VAL A 95 22.25 6.88 2.72
CA VAL A 95 22.92 8.02 3.34
C VAL A 95 23.67 7.59 4.59
N THR A 96 24.85 8.16 4.78
CA THR A 96 25.60 8.05 6.04
C THR A 96 24.75 8.66 7.15
N LEU A 97 24.08 7.82 7.94
CA LEU A 97 23.53 8.26 9.22
C LEU A 97 24.72 8.81 10.01
N GLY A 98 24.78 10.12 10.22
CA GLY A 98 25.87 10.82 10.91
C GLY A 98 25.95 10.51 12.42
N GLY A 99 25.74 9.25 12.79
CA GLY A 99 25.65 8.78 14.16
C GLY A 99 24.46 9.35 14.93
N VAL A 100 24.54 9.22 16.25
CA VAL A 100 23.58 9.77 17.23
C VAL A 100 23.50 11.30 17.18
N ASP A 101 24.61 11.97 16.82
CA ASP A 101 24.67 13.43 16.72
C ASP A 101 23.88 13.97 15.53
N GLY A 102 23.92 13.29 14.38
CA GLY A 102 23.10 13.60 13.21
C GLY A 102 21.61 13.37 13.43
N LEU A 103 21.25 12.40 14.30
CA LEU A 103 19.86 12.17 14.68
C LEU A 103 19.36 13.29 15.60
N MET A 104 20.16 13.71 16.57
CA MET A 104 19.78 14.78 17.50
C MET A 104 19.64 16.13 16.79
N SER A 105 20.50 16.43 15.80
CA SER A 105 20.37 17.64 14.98
C SER A 105 19.15 17.58 14.06
N ALA A 106 18.86 16.42 13.47
CA ALA A 106 17.67 16.23 12.64
C ALA A 106 16.36 16.46 13.42
N PHE A 107 16.27 16.03 14.69
CA PHE A 107 15.08 16.30 15.52
C PHE A 107 14.81 17.78 15.80
N ARG A 108 15.78 18.67 15.59
CA ARG A 108 15.59 20.12 15.74
C ARG A 108 15.23 20.82 14.43
N ASP A 109 15.32 20.11 13.31
CA ASP A 109 14.97 20.64 12.00
C ASP A 109 13.42 20.66 11.84
N PRO A 110 12.82 21.84 11.61
CA PRO A 110 11.39 21.97 11.37
C PRO A 110 10.88 21.12 10.20
N VAL A 111 11.70 20.90 9.17
CA VAL A 111 11.35 20.08 8.00
C VAL A 111 11.21 18.62 8.39
N VAL A 112 12.17 18.10 9.17
CA VAL A 112 12.17 16.73 9.69
C VAL A 112 10.93 16.49 10.56
N LEU A 113 10.65 17.41 11.49
CA LEU A 113 9.47 17.33 12.36
C LEU A 113 8.17 17.37 11.54
N GLY A 114 8.10 18.24 10.53
CA GLY A 114 6.95 18.32 9.62
C GLY A 114 6.71 17.01 8.86
N ILE A 115 7.77 16.38 8.35
CA ILE A 115 7.69 15.09 7.65
C ILE A 115 7.21 13.99 8.62
N VAL A 116 7.82 13.90 9.81
CA VAL A 116 7.47 12.87 10.81
C VAL A 116 6.01 13.01 11.26
N VAL A 117 5.58 14.23 11.61
CA VAL A 117 4.19 14.50 12.01
C VAL A 117 3.22 14.26 10.84
N GLY A 118 3.58 14.67 9.62
CA GLY A 118 2.77 14.44 8.43
C GLY A 118 2.58 12.94 8.12
N LEU A 119 3.62 12.13 8.31
CA LEU A 119 3.55 10.68 8.11
C LEU A 119 2.75 9.98 9.22
N ILE A 120 3.01 10.31 10.48
CA ILE A 120 2.41 9.61 11.63
C ILE A 120 0.98 10.06 11.88
N VAL A 121 0.70 11.35 11.75
CA VAL A 121 -0.59 11.95 12.11
C VAL A 121 -1.39 12.30 10.86
N GLY A 122 -0.74 12.92 9.87
CA GLY A 122 -1.40 13.37 8.65
C GLY A 122 -2.00 12.22 7.84
N LYS A 123 -1.27 11.11 7.65
CA LYS A 123 -1.77 9.96 6.88
C LYS A 123 -2.97 9.28 7.55
N PRO A 124 -2.94 8.91 8.85
CA PRO A 124 -4.11 8.35 9.50
C PRO A 124 -5.33 9.28 9.47
N ILE A 125 -5.15 10.56 9.83
CA ILE A 125 -6.25 11.53 9.81
C ILE A 125 -6.81 11.69 8.39
N GLY A 126 -5.96 11.79 7.38
CA GLY A 126 -6.39 11.92 5.99
C GLY A 126 -7.19 10.72 5.52
N ILE A 127 -6.72 9.49 5.81
CA ILE A 127 -7.43 8.26 5.43
C ILE A 127 -8.74 8.13 6.20
N MET A 128 -8.72 8.34 7.53
CA MET A 128 -9.92 8.30 8.37
C MET A 128 -10.98 9.30 7.90
N THR A 129 -10.56 10.53 7.63
CA THR A 129 -11.46 11.59 7.14
C THR A 129 -12.01 11.25 5.76
N ALA A 130 -11.15 10.81 4.82
CA ALA A 130 -11.59 10.48 3.46
C ALA A 130 -12.60 9.32 3.45
N THR A 131 -12.34 8.27 4.20
CA THR A 131 -13.28 7.14 4.30
C THR A 131 -14.54 7.51 5.06
N TRP A 132 -14.45 8.31 6.13
CA TRP A 132 -15.63 8.83 6.81
C TRP A 132 -16.50 9.66 5.86
N LEU A 133 -15.88 10.52 5.05
CA LEU A 133 -16.55 11.33 4.04
C LEU A 133 -17.23 10.44 3.00
N MET A 134 -16.52 9.42 2.51
CA MET A 134 -17.04 8.47 1.53
C MET A 134 -18.20 7.65 2.10
N ALA A 135 -18.09 7.11 3.31
CA ALA A 135 -19.18 6.41 3.99
C ALA A 135 -20.41 7.32 4.16
N ARG A 136 -20.19 8.57 4.59
CA ARG A 136 -21.24 9.54 4.85
C ARG A 136 -22.01 9.98 3.60
N PHE A 137 -21.33 10.12 2.46
CA PHE A 137 -21.95 10.61 1.21
C PHE A 137 -22.37 9.51 0.24
N THR A 138 -21.71 8.36 0.26
CA THR A 138 -21.98 7.27 -0.68
C THR A 138 -22.90 6.19 -0.10
N HIS A 139 -23.26 6.25 1.19
CA HIS A 139 -23.97 5.16 1.91
C HIS A 139 -23.24 3.81 1.75
N ALA A 140 -21.92 3.85 1.62
CA ALA A 140 -21.10 2.66 1.63
C ALA A 140 -20.90 2.26 3.10
N ASP A 141 -21.46 1.12 3.50
CA ASP A 141 -21.22 0.56 4.82
C ASP A 141 -19.83 -0.08 4.89
N LEU A 142 -19.15 0.14 6.02
CA LEU A 142 -18.02 -0.71 6.37
C LEU A 142 -18.55 -2.11 6.66
N ASP A 143 -17.79 -3.14 6.24
CA ASP A 143 -18.07 -4.54 6.57
C ASP A 143 -18.38 -4.67 8.06
N GLU A 144 -19.41 -5.44 8.42
CA GLU A 144 -19.88 -5.60 9.80
C GLU A 144 -18.76 -6.12 10.74
N ASN A 145 -17.75 -6.78 10.18
CA ASN A 145 -16.60 -7.29 10.91
C ASN A 145 -15.50 -6.24 11.15
N LEU A 146 -15.53 -5.10 10.46
CA LEU A 146 -14.52 -4.04 10.55
C LEU A 146 -15.02 -2.89 11.41
N SER A 147 -14.48 -2.75 12.62
CA SER A 147 -14.79 -1.59 13.45
C SER A 147 -13.79 -0.44 13.23
N TRP A 148 -14.17 0.79 13.60
CA TRP A 148 -13.41 2.02 13.31
C TRP A 148 -11.94 2.00 13.78
N VAL A 149 -11.61 1.22 14.82
CA VAL A 149 -10.23 1.08 15.30
C VAL A 149 -9.37 0.16 14.41
N ASP A 150 -9.95 -0.77 13.63
CA ASP A 150 -9.24 -1.55 12.60
C ASP A 150 -8.89 -0.64 11.46
N MET A 151 -9.80 0.26 11.14
CA MET A 151 -9.60 1.28 10.13
C MET A 151 -8.50 2.28 10.56
N LEU A 152 -8.46 2.64 11.85
CA LEU A 152 -7.34 3.39 12.44
C LEU A 152 -6.03 2.60 12.35
N GLY A 153 -6.01 1.32 12.70
CA GLY A 153 -4.84 0.45 12.54
C GLY A 153 -4.35 0.34 11.08
N LEU A 154 -5.28 0.15 10.14
CA LEU A 154 -5.02 0.06 8.70
C LEU A 154 -4.49 1.39 8.15
N SER A 155 -5.06 2.52 8.60
CA SER A 155 -4.59 3.84 8.19
C SER A 155 -3.18 4.15 8.69
N MET A 156 -2.80 3.66 9.88
CA MET A 156 -1.42 3.73 10.38
C MET A 156 -0.47 2.82 9.58
N LEU A 157 -0.90 1.63 9.15
CA LEU A 157 -0.11 0.78 8.24
C LEU A 157 0.10 1.44 6.88
N ALA A 158 -0.94 2.07 6.31
CA ALA A 158 -0.83 2.88 5.10
C ALA A 158 0.08 4.12 5.31
N GLY A 159 0.32 4.48 6.57
CA GLY A 159 1.33 5.41 7.05
C GLY A 159 2.77 5.08 6.66
N ILE A 160 3.07 3.80 6.36
CA ILE A 160 4.41 3.32 6.02
C ILE A 160 4.76 3.77 4.59
N GLY A 161 5.16 5.03 4.47
CA GLY A 161 5.47 5.68 3.20
C GLY A 161 6.87 5.38 2.67
N PHE A 162 7.74 4.75 3.48
CA PHE A 162 9.16 4.52 3.24
C PHE A 162 9.67 4.80 1.82
N THR A 163 9.43 3.91 0.85
CA THR A 163 9.99 4.05 -0.51
C THR A 163 9.36 5.18 -1.33
N VAL A 164 8.05 5.37 -1.27
CA VAL A 164 7.36 6.44 -2.01
C VAL A 164 7.67 7.81 -1.41
N SER A 165 7.78 7.90 -0.08
CA SER A 165 8.15 9.11 0.63
C SER A 165 9.62 9.48 0.42
N LEU A 166 10.53 8.49 0.30
CA LEU A 166 11.91 8.75 -0.10
C LEU A 166 11.97 9.32 -1.52
N LEU A 167 11.26 8.71 -2.47
CA LEU A 167 11.18 9.19 -3.85
C LEU A 167 10.65 10.64 -3.90
N ILE A 168 9.54 10.92 -3.22
CA ILE A 168 8.94 12.26 -3.20
C ILE A 168 9.86 13.26 -2.49
N GLY A 169 10.54 12.85 -1.43
CA GLY A 169 11.52 13.67 -0.72
C GLY A 169 12.67 14.10 -1.63
N GLU A 170 13.27 13.15 -2.35
CA GLU A 170 14.34 13.42 -3.33
C GLU A 170 13.87 14.38 -4.43
N LEU A 171 12.62 14.20 -4.93
CA LEU A 171 12.04 15.07 -5.95
C LEU A 171 11.68 16.47 -5.43
N ALA A 172 11.31 16.61 -4.16
CA ALA A 172 10.86 17.87 -3.57
C ALA A 172 12.01 18.75 -3.10
N PHE A 173 13.06 18.16 -2.52
CA PHE A 173 14.15 18.89 -1.88
C PHE A 173 15.47 18.90 -2.67
N GLY A 174 15.64 18.01 -3.67
CA GLY A 174 16.81 17.96 -4.54
C GLY A 174 18.11 17.55 -3.83
N MET A 175 19.18 17.31 -4.61
CA MET A 175 20.43 16.66 -4.15
C MET A 175 21.25 17.39 -3.06
N GLY A 176 20.77 18.51 -2.51
CA GLY A 176 21.50 19.34 -1.53
C GLY A 176 21.13 19.08 -0.06
N ASP A 177 19.89 18.68 0.23
CA ASP A 177 19.35 18.56 1.60
C ASP A 177 18.84 17.13 1.92
N ASP A 178 19.26 16.16 1.08
CA ASP A 178 18.74 14.79 1.08
C ASP A 178 18.97 14.03 2.40
N ALA A 179 20.05 14.32 3.13
CA ALA A 179 20.42 13.53 4.31
C ALA A 179 19.39 13.66 5.44
N HIS A 180 18.95 14.88 5.75
CA HIS A 180 17.99 15.13 6.83
C HIS A 180 16.60 14.62 6.47
N VAL A 181 16.16 14.81 5.22
CA VAL A 181 14.88 14.30 4.69
C VAL A 181 14.84 12.77 4.76
N LYS A 182 15.91 12.09 4.33
CA LYS A 182 15.97 10.62 4.34
C LYS A 182 15.92 10.06 5.76
N VAL A 183 16.64 10.68 6.70
CA VAL A 183 16.57 10.33 8.13
C VAL A 183 15.16 10.55 8.69
N ALA A 184 14.51 11.66 8.35
CA ALA A 184 13.13 11.95 8.76
C ALA A 184 12.14 10.89 8.28
N VAL A 185 12.19 10.56 6.99
CA VAL A 185 11.30 9.57 6.37
C VAL A 185 11.54 8.18 6.95
N LEU A 186 12.80 7.79 7.17
CA LEU A 186 13.18 6.54 7.81
C LEU A 186 12.64 6.46 9.25
N ALA A 187 12.94 7.45 10.08
CA ALA A 187 12.52 7.51 11.48
C ALA A 187 10.98 7.56 11.61
N GLY A 188 10.33 8.38 10.78
CA GLY A 188 8.87 8.47 10.72
C GLY A 188 8.22 7.16 10.30
N SER A 189 8.77 6.47 9.28
CA SER A 189 8.26 5.18 8.82
C SER A 189 8.42 4.08 9.86
N VAL A 190 9.57 4.03 10.56
CA VAL A 190 9.80 3.07 11.66
C VAL A 190 8.83 3.33 12.81
N THR A 191 8.67 4.60 13.20
CA THR A 191 7.74 4.97 14.28
C THR A 191 6.29 4.64 13.92
N ALA A 192 5.86 4.95 12.68
CA ALA A 192 4.54 4.58 12.18
C ALA A 192 4.33 3.05 12.17
N ALA A 193 5.33 2.28 11.71
CA ALA A 193 5.27 0.81 11.72
C ALA A 193 5.17 0.23 13.14
N LEU A 194 5.90 0.79 14.11
CA LEU A 194 5.81 0.39 15.51
C LEU A 194 4.44 0.70 16.10
N LEU A 195 3.93 1.92 15.91
CA LEU A 195 2.61 2.33 16.40
C LEU A 195 1.49 1.48 15.78
N ALA A 196 1.54 1.26 14.46
CA ALA A 196 0.61 0.39 13.77
C ALA A 196 0.66 -1.02 14.36
N THR A 197 1.86 -1.59 14.56
CA THR A 197 2.04 -2.92 15.14
C THR A 197 1.46 -3.03 16.54
N VAL A 198 1.66 -2.02 17.39
CA VAL A 198 1.10 -1.99 18.76
C VAL A 198 -0.42 -1.99 18.70
N VAL A 199 -1.02 -1.09 17.92
CA VAL A 199 -2.49 -0.97 17.80
C VAL A 199 -3.10 -2.25 17.24
N LEU A 200 -2.53 -2.79 16.16
CA LEU A 200 -3.00 -4.03 15.54
C LEU A 200 -2.83 -5.25 16.46
N ARG A 201 -1.75 -5.33 17.24
CA ARG A 201 -1.58 -6.43 18.21
C ARG A 201 -2.58 -6.36 19.35
N LEU A 202 -2.84 -5.17 19.89
CA LEU A 202 -3.84 -5.00 20.95
C LEU A 202 -5.23 -5.38 20.46
N ARG A 203 -5.56 -4.96 19.25
CA ARG A 203 -6.82 -5.27 18.55
C ARG A 203 -6.97 -6.76 18.26
N ASN A 204 -5.94 -7.39 17.69
CA ASN A 204 -5.96 -8.81 17.38
C ASN A 204 -6.10 -9.66 18.66
N ARG A 205 -5.52 -9.23 19.78
CA ARG A 205 -5.75 -9.88 21.08
C ARG A 205 -7.21 -9.75 21.56
N ALA A 206 -7.84 -8.59 21.35
CA ALA A 206 -9.23 -8.39 21.71
C ALA A 206 -10.17 -9.26 20.86
N TYR A 207 -9.98 -9.28 19.53
CA TYR A 207 -10.74 -10.16 18.63
C TYR A 207 -10.55 -11.64 18.97
N ARG A 208 -9.31 -12.06 19.25
CA ARG A 208 -9.05 -13.45 19.60
C ARG A 208 -9.71 -13.85 20.92
N ARG A 209 -9.75 -12.95 21.91
CA ARG A 209 -10.48 -13.19 23.17
C ARG A 209 -12.00 -13.28 22.96
N ILE A 210 -12.58 -12.42 22.12
CA ILE A 210 -14.02 -12.47 21.79
C ILE A 210 -14.33 -13.78 21.08
N HIS A 211 -13.52 -14.16 20.08
CA HIS A 211 -13.69 -15.42 19.37
C HIS A 211 -13.53 -16.65 20.29
N GLU A 212 -12.53 -16.64 21.18
CA GLU A 212 -12.34 -17.68 22.21
C GLU A 212 -13.58 -17.81 23.12
N ILE A 213 -14.26 -16.70 23.46
CA ILE A 213 -15.51 -16.72 24.25
C ILE A 213 -16.69 -17.23 23.41
N GLU A 214 -16.84 -16.75 22.17
CA GLU A 214 -17.93 -17.16 21.26
C GLU A 214 -17.83 -18.61 20.81
N THR A 215 -16.63 -19.19 20.77
CA THR A 215 -16.39 -20.58 20.34
C THR A 215 -16.09 -21.54 21.48
N ALA A 216 -16.13 -21.06 22.74
CA ALA A 216 -16.00 -21.92 23.90
C ALA A 216 -17.24 -22.82 24.04
N ASP A 217 -16.98 -24.12 24.13
CA ASP A 217 -17.90 -25.19 24.51
C ASP A 217 -17.13 -26.00 25.57
N LEU A 218 -17.17 -25.52 26.81
CA LEU A 218 -16.32 -26.03 27.90
C LEU A 218 -16.85 -27.34 28.47
N ASP A 219 -18.15 -27.59 28.36
CA ASP A 219 -18.81 -28.80 28.86
C ASP A 219 -19.04 -29.87 27.77
N GLN A 220 -18.70 -29.55 26.51
CA GLN A 220 -18.78 -30.45 25.34
C GLN A 220 -20.20 -30.93 25.05
N ASP A 221 -21.20 -30.12 25.37
CA ASP A 221 -22.61 -30.46 25.17
C ASP A 221 -23.08 -30.20 23.71
N GLY A 222 -22.23 -29.55 22.91
CA GLY A 222 -22.49 -29.20 21.52
C GLY A 222 -23.21 -27.87 21.33
N VAL A 223 -23.43 -27.11 22.40
CA VAL A 223 -23.94 -25.74 22.47
C VAL A 223 -22.81 -24.83 22.95
N LEU A 224 -22.69 -23.64 22.37
CA LEU A 224 -21.64 -22.70 22.76
C LEU A 224 -22.03 -21.99 24.07
N ASP A 225 -21.09 -21.89 25.01
CA ASP A 225 -21.28 -21.36 26.38
C ASP A 225 -21.93 -19.96 26.41
N VAL A 226 -21.69 -19.16 25.35
CA VAL A 226 -22.29 -17.82 25.17
C VAL A 226 -23.82 -17.85 25.12
N TYR A 227 -24.43 -18.93 24.61
CA TYR A 227 -25.89 -19.05 24.53
C TYR A 227 -26.54 -19.59 25.80
N GLU A 228 -25.75 -20.10 26.73
CA GLU A 228 -26.25 -20.65 27.99
C GLU A 228 -26.44 -19.58 29.07
N THR A 229 -25.59 -18.55 29.04
CA THR A 229 -25.59 -17.46 30.04
C THR A 229 -26.87 -16.59 29.99
N ASP A 230 -27.58 -16.58 28.86
CA ASP A 230 -28.80 -15.80 28.64
C ASP A 230 -30.10 -16.59 28.92
N ARG A 231 -30.00 -17.85 29.37
CA ARG A 231 -31.17 -18.58 29.87
C ARG A 231 -31.45 -18.10 31.30
N PRO A 232 -32.55 -17.37 31.55
CA PRO A 232 -32.98 -17.17 32.93
C PRO A 232 -33.23 -18.57 33.50
N GLU A 233 -32.67 -18.83 34.68
CA GLU A 233 -32.91 -20.04 35.46
C GLU A 233 -34.42 -20.24 35.63
N THR A 234 -35.04 -20.92 34.66
CA THR A 234 -36.43 -21.34 34.77
C THR A 234 -36.40 -22.70 35.43
N ALA A 235 -36.77 -22.65 36.72
CA ALA A 235 -37.36 -23.71 37.51
C ALA A 235 -36.45 -24.89 37.93
N GLY A 236 -35.94 -24.78 39.16
CA GLY A 236 -36.48 -25.56 40.28
C GLY A 236 -35.95 -26.98 40.50
N SER A 237 -35.27 -27.17 41.64
CA SER A 237 -35.80 -27.92 42.79
C SER A 237 -34.94 -27.71 44.03
#